data_AF-A0A2J0MWR0-F1
#
_entry.id   AF-A0A2J0MWR0-F1
#
_cell.length_a   1.000
_cell.length_b   1.000
_cell.length_c   1.000
_cell.angle_alpha   90.00
_cell.angle_beta   90.00
_cell.angle_gamma   90.00
#
_symmetry.space_group_name_H-M   'P 1'
#
loop_
_entity.id
_entity.type
_entity.pdbx_description
1 polymer ?
#
loop_
_entity_poly.entity_id
_entity_poly.type
_entity_poly.pdbx_seq_one_letter_code
_entity_poly.pdbx_strand_id
1 'polypeptide(L)'
;MAKIIIKPVHIVIAAVIGAIFLPGYIRLIQLKVRNMRLESEIVRLEKENIRLYKEKKKLEEDINYVEKVARESMGVTKKGEIPIRIER
;
A
#
# COMPACT_ATOMS: atom_id res chain seq x y z
N MET A 1 9.67 -52.38 -13.53
CA MET A 1 9.14 -51.34 -12.62
C MET A 1 9.95 -51.39 -11.34
N ALA A 2 10.79 -50.39 -11.07
CA ALA A 2 11.63 -50.38 -9.87
C ALA A 2 10.76 -50.09 -8.63
N LYS A 3 10.68 -51.05 -7.71
CA LYS A 3 10.07 -50.83 -6.38
C LYS A 3 11.08 -50.06 -5.53
N ILE A 4 10.84 -48.77 -5.33
CA ILE A 4 11.63 -47.96 -4.39
C ILE A 4 11.19 -48.37 -2.98
N ILE A 5 12.03 -49.13 -2.28
CA ILE A 5 11.77 -49.55 -0.89
C ILE A 5 12.47 -48.55 0.02
N ILE A 6 11.73 -47.53 0.47
CA ILE A 6 12.24 -46.53 1.41
C ILE A 6 12.24 -47.13 2.81
N LYS A 7 13.42 -47.34 3.39
CA LYS A 7 13.54 -47.80 4.78
C LYS A 7 13.08 -46.70 5.75
N PRO A 8 12.46 -47.07 6.89
CA PRO A 8 11.95 -46.09 7.87
C PRO A 8 13.04 -45.13 8.39
N VAL A 9 14.30 -45.57 8.43
CA VAL A 9 15.45 -44.73 8.80
C VAL A 9 15.58 -43.47 7.92
N HIS A 10 15.30 -43.57 6.62
CA HIS A 10 15.41 -42.43 5.70
C HIS A 10 14.29 -41.42 5.92
N ILE A 11 13.10 -41.89 6.30
CA ILE A 11 11.96 -41.04 6.64
C ILE A 11 12.28 -40.24 7.92
N VAL A 12 12.87 -40.89 8.93
CA VAL A 12 13.26 -40.23 10.18
C VAL A 12 14.32 -39.17 9.93
N ILE A 13 15.34 -39.46 9.12
CA ILE A 13 16.38 -38.50 8.75
C ILE A 13 15.78 -37.30 8.01
N ALA A 14 14.90 -37.54 7.02
CA ALA A 14 14.23 -36.47 6.30
C ALA A 14 13.34 -35.61 7.21
N ALA A 15 12.66 -36.22 8.18
CA ALA A 15 11.84 -35.52 9.16
C ALA A 15 12.67 -34.60 10.07
N VAL A 16 13.82 -35.06 10.55
CA VAL A 16 14.72 -34.26 11.40
C VAL A 16 15.29 -33.07 10.61
N ILE A 17 15.72 -33.30 9.37
CA ILE A 17 16.17 -32.22 8.48
C ILE A 17 15.02 -31.23 8.24
N GLY A 18 13.82 -31.72 7.93
CA GLY A 18 12.63 -30.88 7.76
C GLY A 18 12.37 -30.01 9.00
N ALA A 19 12.39 -30.60 10.20
CA ALA A 19 12.13 -29.89 11.45
C ALA A 19 13.12 -28.75 11.73
N ILE A 20 14.39 -28.91 11.35
CA ILE A 20 15.43 -27.90 11.55
C ILE A 20 15.33 -26.79 10.49
N PHE A 21 15.14 -27.15 9.22
CA PHE A 21 15.27 -26.21 8.11
C PHE A 21 13.96 -25.52 7.70
N LEU A 22 12.80 -26.16 7.83
CA LEU A 22 11.50 -25.60 7.44
C LEU A 22 11.16 -24.28 8.17
N PRO A 23 11.32 -24.16 9.51
CA PRO A 23 10.98 -22.91 10.20
C PRO A 23 11.83 -21.73 9.72
N GLY A 24 13.12 -21.96 9.49
CA GLY A 24 14.05 -20.95 8.98
C GLY A 24 13.66 -20.50 7.57
N TYR A 25 13.37 -21.44 6.68
CA TYR A 25 12.96 -21.14 5.31
C TYR A 25 11.65 -20.34 5.25
N ILE A 26 10.64 -20.75 6.04
CA ILE A 26 9.36 -20.03 6.13
C ILE A 26 9.58 -18.61 6.63
N ARG A 27 10.39 -18.43 7.68
CA ARG A 27 10.70 -17.10 8.23
C ARG A 27 11.38 -16.20 7.19
N LEU A 28 12.31 -16.73 6.40
CA LEU A 28 12.96 -15.96 5.33
C LEU A 28 11.96 -15.49 4.28
N ILE A 29 11.04 -16.35 3.85
CA ILE A 29 9.99 -15.97 2.89
C ILE A 29 9.10 -14.88 3.49
N GLN A 30 8.65 -15.05 4.73
CA GLN A 30 7.81 -14.07 5.42
C GLN A 30 8.50 -12.70 5.51
N LEU A 31 9.78 -12.68 5.88
CA LEU A 31 10.57 -11.45 5.95
C LEU A 31 10.70 -10.79 4.58
N LYS A 32 10.98 -11.56 3.52
CA LYS A 32 11.08 -11.04 2.16
C LYS A 32 9.76 -10.40 1.69
N VAL A 33 8.64 -11.07 1.92
CA VAL A 33 7.31 -10.54 1.58
C VAL A 33 6.99 -9.29 2.39
N ARG A 34 7.31 -9.28 3.70
CA ARG A 34 7.10 -8.11 4.54
C ARG A 34 7.95 -6.93 4.08
N ASN A 35 9.22 -7.16 3.74
CA ASN A 35 10.11 -6.12 3.25
C ASN A 35 9.57 -5.50 1.95
N MET A 36 9.17 -6.33 0.98
CA MET A 36 8.57 -5.84 -0.27
C MET A 36 7.31 -5.00 -0.05
N ARG A 37 6.45 -5.40 0.90
CA ARG A 37 5.26 -4.62 1.26
C ARG A 37 5.64 -3.27 1.88
N LEU A 38 6.58 -3.26 2.81
CA LEU A 38 7.05 -2.04 3.46
C LEU A 38 7.69 -1.08 2.46
N GLU A 39 8.54 -1.57 1.54
CA GLU A 39 9.11 -0.76 0.46
C GLU A 39 8.02 -0.14 -0.42
N SER A 40 6.99 -0.92 -0.79
CA SER A 40 5.87 -0.38 -1.57
C SER A 40 5.07 0.69 -0.82
N GLU A 41 4.94 0.52 0.50
CA GLU A 41 4.24 1.46 1.37
C GLU A 41 5.02 2.75 1.58
N ILE A 42 6.35 2.67 1.73
CA ILE A 42 7.24 3.83 1.77
C ILE A 42 7.07 4.66 0.49
N VAL A 43 7.18 4.03 -0.68
CA VAL A 43 7.03 4.75 -1.96
C VAL A 43 5.64 5.40 -2.09
N ARG A 44 4.58 4.72 -1.62
CA ARG A 44 3.22 5.28 -1.62
C ARG A 44 3.13 6.52 -0.72
N LEU A 45 3.64 6.42 0.51
CA LEU A 45 3.59 7.47 1.51
C LEU A 45 4.46 8.68 1.10
N GLU A 46 5.62 8.47 0.49
CA GLU A 46 6.45 9.55 -0.03
C GLU A 46 5.73 10.35 -1.12
N LYS A 47 5.07 9.67 -2.07
CA LYS A 47 4.27 10.33 -3.11
C LYS A 47 3.12 11.12 -2.52
N GLU A 48 2.44 10.54 -1.52
CA GLU A 48 1.34 11.19 -0.81
C GLU A 48 1.81 12.42 -0.03
N ASN A 49 2.95 12.32 0.65
CA ASN A 49 3.55 13.43 1.38
C ASN A 49 3.90 14.59 0.42
N ILE A 50 4.52 14.31 -0.72
CA ILE A 50 4.81 15.33 -1.75
C ILE A 50 3.52 15.98 -2.26
N ARG A 51 2.46 15.20 -2.49
CA ARG A 51 1.16 15.71 -2.93
C ARG A 51 0.56 16.65 -1.89
N LEU A 52 0.49 16.21 -0.64
CA LEU A 52 -0.05 16.97 0.48
C LEU A 52 0.75 18.24 0.75
N TYR A 53 2.08 18.19 0.65
CA TYR A 53 2.93 19.36 0.82
C TYR A 53 2.65 20.42 -0.25
N LYS A 54 2.49 20.01 -1.52
CA LYS A 54 2.12 20.91 -2.62
C LYS A 54 0.73 21.50 -2.41
N GLU A 55 -0.22 20.71 -1.95
CA GLU A 55 -1.59 21.15 -1.67
C GLU A 55 -1.62 22.15 -0.51
N LYS A 56 -0.92 21.85 0.58
CA LYS A 56 -0.74 22.78 1.71
C LYS A 56 -0.15 24.10 1.25
N LYS A 57 0.92 24.07 0.45
CA LYS A 57 1.56 25.29 -0.08
C LYS A 57 0.58 26.13 -0.91
N LYS A 58 -0.25 25.51 -1.75
CA LYS A 58 -1.28 26.22 -2.52
C LYS A 58 -2.34 26.86 -1.63
N LEU A 59 -2.75 26.18 -0.56
CA LEU A 59 -3.71 26.74 0.41
C LEU A 59 -3.10 27.90 1.21
N GLU A 60 -1.80 27.88 1.48
CA GLU A 60 -1.14 28.96 2.23
C GLU A 60 -0.83 30.18 1.35
N GLU A 61 -0.46 29.98 0.08
CA GLU A 61 0.01 31.05 -0.81
C GLU A 61 -1.05 31.63 -1.75
N ASP A 62 -2.12 30.89 -2.07
CA ASP A 62 -3.14 31.32 -3.05
C ASP A 62 -4.53 31.53 -2.41
N ILE A 63 -4.84 32.80 -2.14
CA ILE A 63 -6.14 33.23 -1.60
C ILE A 63 -7.33 32.84 -2.49
N ASN A 64 -7.15 32.79 -3.82
CA ASN A 64 -8.20 32.41 -4.75
C ASN A 64 -8.45 30.91 -4.72
N TYR A 65 -7.39 30.12 -4.51
CA TYR A 65 -7.50 28.68 -4.31
C TYR A 65 -8.24 28.35 -3.01
N VAL A 66 -7.95 29.07 -1.92
CA VAL A 66 -8.68 28.95 -0.64
C VAL A 66 -10.15 29.29 -0.81
N GLU A 67 -10.48 30.41 -1.47
CA GLU A 67 -11.88 30.77 -1.76
C GLU A 67 -12.57 29.67 -2.59
N LYS A 68 -11.90 29.15 -3.62
CA LYS A 68 -12.45 28.06 -4.45
C LYS A 68 -12.75 26.81 -3.63
N VAL A 69 -11.83 26.36 -2.79
CA VAL A 69 -12.00 25.19 -1.92
C VAL A 69 -13.12 25.42 -0.90
N ALA A 70 -13.22 26.61 -0.32
CA ALA A 70 -14.30 26.97 0.59
C ALA A 70 -15.67 27.01 -0.10
N ARG A 71 -15.73 27.50 -1.35
CA ARG A 71 -16.96 27.47 -2.16
C ARG A 71 -17.39 26.05 -2.50
N GLU A 72 -16.46 25.19 -2.90
CA GLU A 72 -16.73 23.78 -3.20
C GLU A 72 -17.20 23.02 -1.96
N SER A 73 -16.60 23.26 -0.79
CA SER A 73 -17.02 22.60 0.46
C SER A 73 -18.38 23.08 0.97
N MET A 74 -18.74 24.35 0.76
CA MET A 74 -20.04 24.91 1.11
C MET A 74 -21.11 24.71 0.03
N GLY A 75 -20.75 24.23 -1.17
CA GLY A 75 -21.66 24.08 -2.30
C GLY A 75 -22.18 25.41 -2.87
N VAL A 76 -21.46 26.51 -2.65
CA VAL A 76 -21.89 27.87 -3.02
C VAL A 76 -21.12 28.39 -4.23
N THR A 77 -21.79 29.18 -5.08
CA THR A 77 -21.18 29.78 -6.28
C THR A 77 -20.62 31.19 -5.97
N LYS A 78 -19.85 31.79 -6.89
CA LYS A 78 -19.16 33.07 -6.65
C LYS A 78 -20.23 34.16 -6.56
N LYS A 79 -19.94 35.22 -5.82
CA LYS A 79 -20.82 36.40 -5.79
C LYS A 79 -21.04 36.91 -7.23
N GLY A 80 -22.27 36.77 -7.73
CA GLY A 80 -22.67 37.16 -9.10
C GLY A 80 -22.84 36.00 -10.11
N GLU A 81 -22.57 34.75 -9.74
CA GLU A 81 -22.77 33.57 -10.59
C GLU A 81 -24.07 32.81 -10.20
N ILE A 82 -24.86 32.36 -11.19
CA ILE A 82 -26.11 31.61 -10.96
C ILE A 82 -25.83 30.11 -11.15
N PRO A 83 -26.09 29.23 -10.17
CA PRO A 83 -25.95 27.79 -10.34
C PRO A 83 -27.02 27.26 -11.31
N ILE A 84 -26.59 26.77 -12.48
CA ILE A 84 -27.48 26.13 -13.47
C ILE A 84 -27.39 24.62 -13.28
N ARG A 85 -28.46 23.98 -12.81
CA ARG A 85 -28.55 22.53 -12.73
C ARG A 85 -29.16 22.00 -14.03
N ILE A 86 -28.35 21.31 -14.84
CA ILE A 86 -28.83 20.67 -16.07
C ILE A 86 -29.29 19.25 -15.68
N GLU A 87 -30.60 19.04 -15.60
CA GLU A 87 -31.19 17.70 -15.51
C GLU A 87 -31.16 17.05 -16.90
N ARG A 88 -30.76 15.78 -16.98
CA ARG A 88 -30.90 14.91 -18.15
C ARG A 88 -31.91 13.84 -17.84
#